data_AF-A0A3B9BSS0-F1
#
_entry.id   AF-A0A3B9BSS0-F1
#
_cell.length_a   1.000
_cell.length_b   1.000
_cell.length_c   1.000
_cell.angle_alpha   90.00
_cell.angle_beta   90.00
_cell.angle_gamma   90.00
#
_symmetry.space_group_name_H-M   'P 1'
#
loop_
_entity.id
_entity.type
_entity.pdbx_description
1 polymer ?
#
loop_
_entity_poly.entity_id
_entity_poly.type
_entity_poly.pdbx_seq_one_letter_code
_entity_poly.pdbx_strand_id
1 'polypeptide(L)'
;SLREFTKNAWPTIEPGVDFQNNWHIDAISDHLQAVVEGDIKRLIINVPPRHMKSISVAVALPAWTWTHQPHKKFLYASYASSLSIRDSTKCRRLIDSPWYQSHFSDKFALTGDQNQKQRFENDKTGYRIATSVGGALTGDGGDIVVCDDVHNVVEADSSKVREGVLEWWDQAMQTRLNDPRTGAFVIIM
;
A
#
# COMPACT_ATOMS: atom_id res chain seq x y z
N SER A 1 -2.53 10.27 14.25
CA SER A 1 -1.37 9.76 13.51
C SER A 1 -1.69 8.40 12.92
N LEU A 2 -0.90 7.93 11.95
CA LEU A 2 -1.04 6.60 11.36
C LEU A 2 -0.90 5.47 12.40
N ARG A 3 -0.04 5.66 13.40
CA ARG A 3 0.14 4.74 14.54
C ARG A 3 -1.18 4.47 15.27
N GLU A 4 -1.83 5.53 15.73
CA GLU A 4 -3.09 5.41 16.47
C GLU A 4 -4.20 4.82 15.59
N PHE A 5 -4.26 5.21 14.31
CA PHE A 5 -5.19 4.61 13.38
C PHE A 5 -4.98 3.09 13.27
N THR A 6 -3.73 2.66 13.08
CA THR A 6 -3.38 1.23 12.93
C THR A 6 -3.78 0.43 14.17
N LYS A 7 -3.49 0.94 15.37
CA LYS A 7 -3.86 0.31 16.64
C LYS A 7 -5.38 0.16 16.79
N ASN A 8 -6.14 1.22 16.49
CA ASN A 8 -7.59 1.20 16.63
C ASN A 8 -8.28 0.37 15.53
N ALA A 9 -7.72 0.34 14.33
CA ALA A 9 -8.20 -0.49 13.21
C ALA A 9 -7.89 -1.98 13.40
N TRP A 10 -6.91 -2.33 14.25
CA TRP A 10 -6.37 -3.68 14.37
C TRP A 10 -7.41 -4.79 14.60
N PRO A 11 -8.41 -4.64 15.49
CA PRO A 11 -9.43 -5.67 15.69
C PRO A 11 -10.25 -5.98 14.43
N THR A 12 -10.29 -5.04 13.48
CA THR A 12 -10.93 -5.22 12.17
C THR A 12 -9.99 -5.88 11.16
N ILE A 13 -8.70 -5.53 11.19
CA ILE A 13 -7.70 -6.02 10.24
C ILE A 13 -7.33 -7.49 10.53
N GLU A 14 -7.06 -7.82 11.79
CA GLU A 14 -6.73 -9.18 12.25
C GLU A 14 -7.64 -9.57 13.44
N PRO A 15 -8.89 -10.00 13.17
CA PRO A 15 -9.82 -10.38 14.22
C PRO A 15 -9.30 -11.56 15.05
N GLY A 16 -9.37 -11.44 16.37
CA GLY A 16 -8.93 -12.49 17.29
C GLY A 16 -7.42 -12.55 17.53
N VAL A 17 -6.65 -11.60 17.00
CA VAL A 17 -5.21 -11.45 17.28
C VAL A 17 -4.99 -10.14 18.03
N ASP A 18 -4.38 -10.19 19.20
CA ASP A 18 -4.07 -8.99 19.96
C ASP A 18 -2.99 -8.15 19.27
N PHE A 19 -3.18 -6.82 19.27
CA PHE A 19 -2.18 -5.89 18.76
C PHE A 19 -0.99 -5.84 19.71
N GLN A 20 0.17 -6.33 19.26
CA GLN A 20 1.42 -6.24 20.01
C GLN A 20 2.23 -5.05 19.51
N ASN A 21 2.19 -3.94 20.25
CA ASN A 21 2.99 -2.78 19.86
C ASN A 21 4.49 -3.01 20.11
N ASN A 22 5.33 -2.45 19.24
CA ASN A 22 6.78 -2.43 19.41
C ASN A 22 7.39 -1.23 18.67
N TRP A 23 8.62 -0.84 19.01
CA TRP A 23 9.27 0.38 18.52
C TRP A 23 9.33 0.47 16.99
N HIS A 24 9.48 -0.67 16.30
CA HIS A 24 9.56 -0.71 14.85
C HIS A 24 8.23 -0.35 14.18
N ILE A 25 7.09 -0.65 14.82
CA ILE A 25 5.76 -0.30 14.31
C ILE A 25 5.56 1.22 14.37
N ASP A 26 6.02 1.83 15.46
CA ASP A 26 6.00 3.28 15.64
C ASP A 26 6.89 3.95 14.58
N ALA A 27 8.13 3.47 14.42
CA ALA A 27 9.04 3.97 13.40
C ALA A 27 8.48 3.84 11.97
N ILE A 28 7.91 2.69 11.61
CA ILE A 28 7.27 2.49 10.30
C ILE A 28 6.13 3.49 10.13
N SER A 29 5.28 3.65 11.14
CA SER A 29 4.11 4.53 11.07
C SER A 29 4.51 5.99 10.84
N ASP A 30 5.53 6.47 11.55
CA ASP A 30 5.99 7.86 11.44
C ASP A 30 6.61 8.12 10.05
N HIS A 31 7.42 7.20 9.52
CA HIS A 31 8.01 7.36 8.19
C HIS A 31 6.96 7.26 7.08
N LEU A 32 5.97 6.37 7.21
CA LEU A 32 4.88 6.29 6.23
C LEU A 32 3.98 7.52 6.28
N GLN A 33 3.75 8.09 7.47
CA GLN A 33 3.04 9.37 7.61
C GLN A 33 3.82 10.50 6.91
N ALA A 34 5.14 10.59 7.12
CA ALA A 34 6.01 11.54 6.44
C ALA A 34 6.01 11.35 4.90
N VAL A 35 5.82 10.13 4.40
CA VAL A 35 5.61 9.87 2.95
C VAL A 35 4.32 10.52 2.44
N VAL A 36 3.22 10.37 3.18
CA VAL A 36 1.92 10.94 2.80
C VAL A 36 1.93 12.46 2.87
N GLU A 37 2.63 13.02 3.86
CA GLU A 37 2.82 14.46 4.06
C GLU A 37 3.78 15.08 3.02
N GLY A 38 4.61 14.25 2.37
CA GLY A 38 5.50 14.65 1.27
C GLY A 38 6.93 14.97 1.71
N ASP A 39 7.24 14.79 2.99
CA ASP A 39 8.58 14.97 3.57
C ASP A 39 9.54 13.87 3.11
N ILE A 40 9.04 12.65 2.87
CA ILE A 40 9.81 11.51 2.35
C ILE A 40 9.24 11.07 1.00
N LYS A 41 10.07 11.08 -0.04
CA LYS A 41 9.67 10.63 -1.40
C LYS A 41 10.21 9.27 -1.80
N ARG A 42 11.20 8.75 -1.06
CA ARG A 42 11.83 7.45 -1.31
C ARG A 42 12.05 6.80 0.05
N LEU A 43 11.29 5.76 0.34
CA LEU A 43 11.37 5.02 1.59
C LEU A 43 11.64 3.55 1.29
N ILE A 44 12.61 2.97 2.01
CA ILE A 44 12.87 1.53 2.00
C ILE A 44 12.73 1.05 3.45
N ILE A 45 11.91 0.02 3.67
CA ILE A 45 11.66 -0.58 4.98
C ILE A 45 12.11 -2.05 4.90
N ASN A 46 13.21 -2.36 5.60
CA ASN A 46 13.76 -3.71 5.68
C ASN A 46 13.50 -4.28 7.07
N VAL A 47 12.49 -5.14 7.19
CA VAL A 47 12.09 -5.71 8.48
C VAL A 47 11.75 -7.19 8.28
N PRO A 48 12.16 -8.09 9.19
CA PRO A 48 11.92 -9.52 9.01
C PRO A 48 10.43 -9.86 8.78
N PRO A 49 10.13 -11.00 8.16
CA PRO A 49 8.75 -11.46 7.97
C PRO A 49 7.96 -11.51 9.28
N ARG A 50 6.63 -11.37 9.18
CA ARG A 50 5.69 -11.38 10.32
C ARG A 50 5.82 -10.23 11.31
N HIS A 51 6.40 -9.10 10.90
CA HIS A 51 6.47 -7.86 11.68
C HIS A 51 5.51 -6.77 11.15
N MET A 52 4.36 -7.19 10.62
CA MET A 52 3.27 -6.31 10.17
C MET A 52 3.59 -5.32 9.02
N LYS A 53 4.80 -5.38 8.43
CA LYS A 53 5.25 -4.47 7.36
C LYS A 53 4.23 -4.30 6.22
N SER A 54 3.78 -5.41 5.61
CA SER A 54 2.80 -5.38 4.52
C SER A 54 1.42 -4.88 4.98
N ILE A 55 1.01 -5.16 6.21
CA ILE A 55 -0.27 -4.64 6.75
C ILE A 55 -0.19 -3.13 6.93
N SER A 56 0.87 -2.62 7.55
CA SER A 56 1.07 -1.19 7.77
C SER A 56 1.08 -0.42 6.44
N VAL A 57 1.82 -0.91 5.44
CA VAL A 57 1.98 -0.22 4.16
C VAL A 57 0.81 -0.44 3.21
N ALA A 58 0.26 -1.65 3.09
CA ALA A 58 -0.73 -1.98 2.05
C ALA A 58 -2.19 -1.94 2.49
N VAL A 59 -2.44 -1.98 3.81
CA VAL A 59 -3.79 -1.98 4.40
C VAL A 59 -4.04 -0.70 5.18
N ALA A 60 -3.23 -0.41 6.21
CA ALA A 60 -3.48 0.70 7.11
C ALA A 60 -3.20 2.05 6.45
N LEU A 61 -2.07 2.21 5.77
CA LEU A 61 -1.67 3.46 5.12
C LEU A 61 -2.72 4.04 4.14
N PRO A 62 -3.23 3.32 3.12
CA PRO A 62 -4.20 3.90 2.20
C PRO A 62 -5.54 4.20 2.89
N ALA A 63 -6.00 3.31 3.78
CA ALA A 63 -7.22 3.53 4.54
C ALA A 63 -7.11 4.75 5.45
N TRP A 64 -5.98 4.96 6.12
CA TRP A 64 -5.72 6.14 6.92
C TRP A 64 -5.62 7.40 6.05
N THR A 65 -4.85 7.34 4.96
CA THR A 65 -4.62 8.50 4.09
C THR A 65 -5.92 9.06 3.55
N TRP A 66 -6.86 8.21 3.14
CA TRP A 66 -8.15 8.68 2.61
C TRP A 66 -9.08 9.31 3.64
N THR A 67 -8.80 9.18 4.95
CA THR A 67 -9.56 9.91 5.98
C THR A 67 -9.37 11.43 5.89
N HIS A 68 -8.28 11.91 5.29
CA HIS A 68 -7.96 13.33 5.17
C HIS A 68 -7.48 13.77 3.78
N GLN A 69 -7.01 12.85 2.94
CA GLN A 69 -6.60 13.09 1.54
C GLN A 69 -7.23 12.03 0.62
N PRO A 70 -8.56 12.02 0.46
CA PRO A 70 -9.28 10.98 -0.28
C PRO A 70 -8.97 10.97 -1.79
N HIS A 71 -8.36 12.02 -2.34
CA HIS A 71 -7.93 12.07 -3.75
C HIS A 71 -6.63 11.32 -4.04
N LYS A 72 -5.88 10.88 -3.01
CA LYS A 72 -4.59 10.22 -3.19
C LYS A 72 -4.74 8.90 -3.92
N LYS A 73 -3.86 8.67 -4.89
CA LYS A 73 -3.84 7.47 -5.75
C LYS A 73 -2.69 6.57 -5.35
N PHE A 74 -2.98 5.28 -5.22
CA PHE A 74 -2.01 4.29 -4.78
C PHE A 74 -1.85 3.17 -5.79
N LEU A 75 -0.59 2.78 -6.02
CA LEU A 75 -0.24 1.62 -6.82
C LEU A 75 0.57 0.64 -5.97
N TYR A 76 0.12 -0.61 -5.87
CA TYR A 76 0.79 -1.68 -5.15
C TYR A 76 1.25 -2.76 -6.12
N ALA A 77 2.53 -3.10 -6.06
CA ALA A 77 3.14 -4.18 -6.81
C ALA A 77 3.84 -5.15 -5.86
N SER A 78 3.77 -6.44 -6.15
CA SER A 78 4.53 -7.49 -5.46
C SER A 78 5.05 -8.50 -6.48
N TYR A 79 6.02 -9.35 -6.13
CA TYR A 79 6.44 -10.44 -7.03
C TYR A 79 5.26 -11.34 -7.44
N ALA A 80 4.30 -11.54 -6.54
CA ALA A 80 3.09 -12.33 -6.80
C ALA A 80 1.83 -11.45 -6.74
N SER A 81 1.06 -11.43 -7.84
CA SER A 81 -0.20 -10.67 -7.95
C SER A 81 -1.20 -11.05 -6.83
N SER A 82 -1.24 -12.32 -6.45
CA SER A 82 -2.10 -12.82 -5.37
C SER A 82 -1.83 -12.17 -4.02
N LEU A 83 -0.57 -11.80 -3.72
CA LEU A 83 -0.21 -11.11 -2.48
C LEU A 83 -0.74 -9.67 -2.48
N SER A 84 -0.50 -8.93 -3.56
CA SER A 84 -1.02 -7.56 -3.69
C SER A 84 -2.56 -7.51 -3.67
N ILE A 85 -3.23 -8.52 -4.26
CA ILE A 85 -4.70 -8.66 -4.25
C ILE A 85 -5.23 -9.03 -2.86
N ARG A 86 -4.52 -9.89 -2.12
CA ARG A 86 -4.86 -10.23 -0.72
C ARG A 86 -4.92 -8.96 0.12
N ASP A 87 -3.87 -8.14 0.06
CA ASP A 87 -3.78 -6.93 0.86
C ASP A 87 -4.75 -5.84 0.38
N SER A 88 -5.04 -5.82 -0.92
CA SER A 88 -6.13 -5.02 -1.51
C SER A 88 -7.48 -5.34 -0.87
N THR A 89 -7.78 -6.63 -0.79
CA THR A 89 -9.04 -7.10 -0.24
C THR A 89 -9.15 -6.78 1.25
N LYS A 90 -8.05 -6.91 2.00
CA LYS A 90 -7.99 -6.51 3.42
C LYS A 90 -8.24 -5.01 3.60
N CYS A 91 -7.56 -4.16 2.81
CA CYS A 91 -7.76 -2.71 2.84
C CYS A 91 -9.21 -2.33 2.59
N ARG A 92 -9.82 -2.88 1.54
CA ARG A 92 -11.22 -2.62 1.22
C ARG A 92 -12.16 -3.08 2.36
N ARG A 93 -11.95 -4.28 2.91
CA ARG A 93 -12.76 -4.77 4.04
C ARG A 93 -12.65 -3.89 5.27
N LEU A 94 -11.47 -3.31 5.52
CA LEU A 94 -11.30 -2.32 6.58
C LEU A 94 -12.15 -1.08 6.29
N ILE A 95 -12.09 -0.53 5.07
CA ILE A 95 -12.88 0.64 4.67
C ILE A 95 -14.39 0.36 4.79
N ASP A 96 -14.85 -0.80 4.33
CA ASP A 96 -16.27 -1.22 4.39
C ASP A 96 -16.72 -1.62 5.82
N SER A 97 -15.82 -1.68 6.80
CA SER A 97 -16.13 -2.16 8.14
C SER A 97 -17.04 -1.21 8.93
N PRO A 98 -17.87 -1.71 9.87
CA PRO A 98 -18.66 -0.85 10.74
C PRO A 98 -17.81 0.14 11.54
N TRP A 99 -16.61 -0.27 11.97
CA TRP A 99 -15.68 0.59 12.68
C TRP A 99 -15.24 1.76 11.80
N TYR A 100 -14.76 1.50 10.59
CA TYR A 100 -14.31 2.58 9.70
C TYR A 100 -15.47 3.49 9.28
N GLN A 101 -16.62 2.91 8.92
CA GLN A 101 -17.81 3.66 8.51
C GLN A 101 -18.37 4.54 9.63
N SER A 102 -18.36 4.07 10.88
CA SER A 102 -18.82 4.88 12.02
C SER A 102 -17.91 6.08 12.33
N HIS A 103 -16.65 6.06 11.89
CA HIS A 103 -15.68 7.13 12.16
C HIS A 103 -15.42 8.04 10.95
N PHE A 104 -15.52 7.52 9.72
CA PHE A 104 -15.01 8.20 8.51
C PHE A 104 -15.94 8.14 7.30
N SER A 105 -17.21 7.72 7.46
CA SER A 105 -18.18 7.65 6.35
C SER A 105 -18.49 9.01 5.71
N ASP A 106 -18.23 10.12 6.40
CA ASP A 106 -18.41 11.48 5.89
C ASP A 106 -17.27 11.94 4.96
N LYS A 107 -16.16 11.19 4.87
CA LYS A 107 -14.95 11.59 4.14
C LYS A 107 -15.03 11.26 2.64
N PHE A 108 -15.48 10.06 2.32
CA PHE A 108 -15.64 9.56 0.96
C PHE A 108 -16.55 8.33 0.94
N ALA A 109 -17.02 7.96 -0.25
CA ALA A 109 -17.67 6.68 -0.50
C ALA A 109 -16.92 5.91 -1.59
N LEU A 110 -16.81 4.59 -1.46
CA LEU A 110 -16.32 3.76 -2.56
C LEU A 110 -17.32 3.76 -3.71
N THR A 111 -16.84 3.87 -4.95
CA THR A 111 -17.74 3.84 -6.11
C THR A 111 -18.22 2.42 -6.38
N GLY A 112 -19.46 2.27 -6.84
CA GLY A 112 -20.07 0.95 -7.09
C GLY A 112 -19.61 0.29 -8.39
N ASP A 113 -19.21 1.08 -9.37
CA ASP A 113 -18.86 0.68 -10.74
C ASP A 113 -17.39 0.22 -10.88
N GLN A 114 -16.48 0.79 -10.09
CA GLN A 114 -15.08 0.38 -10.01
C GLN A 114 -14.76 -0.14 -8.61
N ASN A 115 -15.25 -1.36 -8.33
CA ASN A 115 -15.11 -1.98 -7.02
C ASN A 115 -14.66 -3.45 -7.11
N GLN A 116 -13.45 -3.65 -7.65
CA GLN A 116 -12.87 -4.97 -7.88
C GLN A 116 -11.71 -5.24 -6.90
N LYS A 117 -11.27 -6.50 -6.79
CA LYS A 117 -10.15 -6.86 -5.90
C LYS A 117 -8.82 -6.25 -6.38
N GLN A 118 -8.65 -6.06 -7.69
CA GLN A 118 -7.45 -5.48 -8.28
C GLN A 118 -7.47 -3.95 -8.30
N ARG A 119 -8.65 -3.33 -8.41
CA ARG A 119 -8.81 -1.87 -8.46
C ARG A 119 -10.10 -1.48 -7.78
N PHE A 120 -10.02 -0.50 -6.89
CA PHE A 120 -11.19 0.19 -6.35
C PHE A 120 -10.96 1.69 -6.24
N GLU A 121 -12.03 2.46 -6.37
CA GLU A 121 -12.01 3.92 -6.38
C GLU A 121 -13.00 4.51 -5.40
N ASN A 122 -12.78 5.77 -5.04
CA ASN A 122 -13.73 6.56 -4.24
C ASN A 122 -14.30 7.74 -5.03
N ASP A 123 -15.36 8.33 -4.50
CA ASP A 123 -16.07 9.49 -5.06
C ASP A 123 -15.24 10.79 -5.07
N LYS A 124 -14.00 10.77 -4.56
CA LYS A 124 -13.04 11.88 -4.55
C LYS A 124 -11.85 11.63 -5.48
N THR A 125 -11.98 10.72 -6.44
CA THR A 125 -10.97 10.37 -7.47
C THR A 125 -9.73 9.61 -6.98
N GLY A 126 -9.66 9.29 -5.68
CA GLY A 126 -8.64 8.40 -5.17
C GLY A 126 -8.91 6.97 -5.59
N TYR A 127 -7.85 6.24 -5.89
CA TYR A 127 -7.94 4.82 -6.23
C TYR A 127 -6.78 4.04 -5.64
N ARG A 128 -6.97 2.73 -5.55
CA ARG A 128 -5.92 1.78 -5.20
C ARG A 128 -5.89 0.67 -6.24
N ILE A 129 -4.72 0.43 -6.82
CA ILE A 129 -4.46 -0.63 -7.79
C ILE A 129 -3.50 -1.67 -7.20
N ALA A 130 -3.77 -2.95 -7.44
CA ALA A 130 -2.92 -4.08 -7.08
C ALA A 130 -2.45 -4.80 -8.35
N THR A 131 -1.14 -4.94 -8.50
CA THR A 131 -0.47 -5.56 -9.65
C THR A 131 0.66 -6.49 -9.22
N SER A 132 1.43 -6.99 -10.17
CA SER A 132 2.67 -7.73 -9.94
C SER A 132 3.86 -7.16 -10.70
N VAL A 133 5.06 -7.60 -10.33
CA VAL A 133 6.25 -7.44 -11.16
C VAL A 133 5.98 -8.01 -12.55
N GLY A 134 6.28 -7.25 -13.60
CA GLY A 134 5.97 -7.60 -14.99
C GLY A 134 4.48 -7.62 -15.36
N GLY A 135 3.58 -7.28 -14.43
CA GLY A 135 2.15 -7.17 -14.69
C GLY A 135 1.82 -6.00 -15.61
N ALA A 136 0.80 -6.16 -16.45
CA ALA A 136 0.31 -5.09 -17.31
C ALA A 136 -0.19 -3.92 -16.46
N LEU A 137 0.43 -2.75 -16.63
CA LEU A 137 0.06 -1.50 -15.96
C LEU A 137 -0.35 -0.41 -16.95
N THR A 138 -0.64 -0.74 -18.21
CA THR A 138 -0.81 0.27 -19.28
C THR A 138 -1.75 1.42 -18.89
N GLY A 139 -1.18 2.62 -18.71
CA GLY A 139 -1.91 3.88 -18.46
C GLY A 139 -2.12 4.29 -17.00
N ASP A 140 -1.99 3.38 -16.03
CA ASP A 140 -2.26 3.70 -14.62
C ASP A 140 -0.99 4.05 -13.84
N GLY A 141 -1.12 5.01 -12.92
CA GLY A 141 -0.04 5.51 -12.07
C GLY A 141 -0.45 5.60 -10.60
N GLY A 142 0.31 6.31 -9.80
CA GLY A 142 0.03 6.55 -8.39
C GLY A 142 0.77 7.77 -7.87
N ASP A 143 0.21 8.40 -6.84
CA ASP A 143 0.91 9.43 -6.06
C ASP A 143 1.88 8.75 -5.08
N ILE A 144 1.50 7.56 -4.58
CA ILE A 144 2.36 6.70 -3.77
C ILE A 144 2.39 5.32 -4.44
N VAL A 145 3.58 4.92 -4.87
CA VAL A 145 3.85 3.63 -5.50
C VAL A 145 4.58 2.74 -4.50
N VAL A 146 4.01 1.58 -4.22
CA VAL A 146 4.50 0.62 -3.23
C VAL A 146 4.93 -0.67 -3.91
N CYS A 147 6.12 -1.13 -3.54
CA CYS A 147 6.69 -2.40 -3.98
C CYS A 147 6.91 -3.31 -2.76
N ASP A 148 6.10 -4.38 -2.62
CA ASP A 148 6.16 -5.36 -1.54
C ASP A 148 6.81 -6.67 -1.98
N ASP A 149 8.00 -6.95 -1.43
CA ASP A 149 8.79 -8.13 -1.72
C ASP A 149 8.89 -8.38 -3.23
N VAL A 150 9.62 -7.54 -3.98
CA VAL A 150 9.70 -7.64 -5.46
C VAL A 150 10.44 -8.88 -5.96
N HIS A 151 11.15 -9.57 -5.07
CA HIS A 151 11.80 -10.83 -5.34
C HIS A 151 11.12 -11.98 -4.59
N ASN A 152 10.91 -13.09 -5.28
CA ASN A 152 10.68 -14.36 -4.61
C ASN A 152 11.99 -14.80 -3.93
N VAL A 153 11.94 -15.08 -2.63
CA VAL A 153 13.11 -15.50 -1.82
C VAL A 153 13.86 -16.68 -2.45
N VAL A 154 13.15 -17.60 -3.10
CA VAL A 154 13.75 -18.80 -3.74
C VAL A 154 14.51 -18.45 -5.02
N GLU A 155 14.07 -17.42 -5.74
CA GLU A 155 14.63 -17.04 -7.04
C GLU A 155 15.60 -15.85 -6.94
N ALA A 156 15.68 -15.21 -5.77
CA ALA A 156 16.47 -14.01 -5.53
C ALA A 156 17.98 -14.22 -5.74
N ASP A 157 18.48 -15.45 -5.61
CA ASP A 157 19.90 -15.77 -5.85
C ASP A 157 20.27 -15.80 -7.34
N SER A 158 19.27 -15.87 -8.24
CA SER A 158 19.50 -15.84 -9.68
C SER A 158 19.80 -14.42 -10.16
N SER A 159 21.00 -14.20 -10.72
CA SER A 159 21.37 -12.91 -11.32
C SER A 159 20.38 -12.48 -12.40
N LYS A 160 19.97 -13.41 -13.27
CA LYS A 160 19.01 -13.15 -14.35
C LYS A 160 17.65 -12.68 -13.82
N VAL A 161 17.16 -13.28 -12.72
CA VAL A 161 15.90 -12.86 -12.11
C VAL A 161 16.06 -11.47 -11.50
N ARG A 162 17.17 -11.20 -10.82
CA ARG A 162 17.45 -9.87 -10.26
C ARG A 162 17.52 -8.79 -11.33
N GLU A 163 18.26 -9.04 -12.41
CA GLU A 163 18.37 -8.14 -13.56
C GLU A 163 17.00 -7.84 -14.17
N GLY A 164 16.14 -8.86 -14.36
CA GLY A 164 14.78 -8.64 -14.87
C GLY A 164 13.91 -7.75 -13.97
N VAL A 165 14.02 -7.88 -12.64
CA VAL A 165 13.30 -6.99 -11.71
C VAL A 165 13.87 -5.57 -11.73
N LEU A 166 15.20 -5.42 -11.85
CA LEU A 166 15.84 -4.11 -11.98
C LEU A 166 15.44 -3.42 -13.28
N GLU A 167 15.42 -4.14 -14.41
CA GLU A 167 14.93 -3.63 -15.68
C GLU A 167 13.46 -3.20 -15.60
N TRP A 168 12.61 -4.03 -14.98
CA TRP A 168 11.21 -3.66 -14.73
C TRP A 168 11.10 -2.41 -13.87
N TRP A 169 11.94 -2.28 -12.83
CA TRP A 169 11.96 -1.10 -11.98
C TRP A 169 12.32 0.15 -12.79
N ASP A 170 13.44 0.12 -13.51
CA ASP A 170 14.00 1.26 -14.24
C ASP A 170 13.13 1.68 -15.43
N GLN A 171 12.63 0.72 -16.20
CA GLN A 171 11.90 1.01 -17.44
C GLN A 171 10.40 1.20 -17.22
N ALA A 172 9.80 0.44 -16.29
CA ALA A 172 8.35 0.41 -16.13
C ALA A 172 7.87 1.11 -14.85
N MET A 173 8.46 0.84 -13.68
CA MET A 173 7.93 1.37 -12.42
C MET A 173 8.26 2.83 -12.17
N GLN A 174 9.45 3.29 -12.56
CA GLN A 174 9.82 4.71 -12.38
C GLN A 174 8.87 5.66 -13.13
N THR A 175 8.22 5.19 -14.20
CA THR A 175 7.24 5.97 -14.98
C THR A 175 5.84 6.00 -14.37
N ARG A 176 5.61 5.30 -13.25
CA ARG A 176 4.28 5.16 -12.63
C ARG A 176 3.92 6.24 -11.63
N LEU A 177 4.84 7.14 -11.29
CA LEU A 177 4.47 8.32 -10.52
C LEU A 177 3.60 9.25 -11.36
N ASN A 178 2.46 9.68 -10.81
CA ASN A 178 1.60 10.67 -11.47
C ASN A 178 2.32 12.02 -11.67
N ASP A 179 3.11 12.45 -10.69
CA ASP A 179 4.02 13.60 -10.80
C ASP A 179 5.37 13.22 -10.17
N PRO A 180 6.48 13.14 -10.94
CA PRO A 180 7.80 12.80 -10.41
C PRO A 180 8.32 13.75 -9.32
N ARG A 181 7.80 14.97 -9.21
CA ARG A 181 8.25 15.97 -8.23
C ARG A 181 7.62 15.76 -6.86
N THR A 182 6.41 15.21 -6.80
CA THR A 182 5.61 15.08 -5.57
C THR A 182 5.29 13.63 -5.21
N GLY A 183 5.36 12.73 -6.18
CA GLY A 183 5.12 11.31 -5.97
C GLY A 183 6.20 10.64 -5.14
N ALA A 184 5.82 9.55 -4.47
CA ALA A 184 6.69 8.81 -3.59
C ALA A 184 6.76 7.32 -3.93
N PHE A 185 7.93 6.73 -3.69
CA PHE A 185 8.12 5.28 -3.71
C PHE A 185 8.33 4.74 -2.29
N VAL A 186 7.65 3.63 -1.98
CA VAL A 186 7.87 2.84 -0.77
C VAL A 186 8.23 1.41 -1.17
N ILE A 187 9.38 0.93 -0.72
CA ILE A 187 9.81 -0.46 -0.92
C ILE A 187 9.80 -1.15 0.44
N ILE A 188 9.19 -2.34 0.50
CA ILE A 188 9.22 -3.22 1.67
C ILE A 188 9.89 -4.55 1.31
N MET A 189 10.80 -5.00 2.18
CA MET A 189 11.56 -6.25 2.10
C MET A 189 11.62 -6.96 3.45
#